data_AF-A0A0C2XNA8-F1
#
_entry.id   AF-A0A0C2XNA8-F1
#
_cell.length_a   1.000
_cell.length_b   1.000
_cell.length_c   1.000
_cell.angle_alpha   90.00
_cell.angle_beta   90.00
_cell.angle_gamma   90.00
#
_symmetry.space_group_name_H-M   'P 1'
#
loop_
_entity.id
_entity.type
_entity.pdbx_description
1 polymer ?
#
loop_
_entity_poly.entity_id
_entity_poly.type
_entity_poly.pdbx_seq_one_letter_code
_entity_poly.pdbx_strand_id
1 'polypeptide(L)'
;MMNLLQITMTSATGGYLTPRLHIPFEVWSQGGAKLNNVSEKVRVVAILSSALEDLQSNSAEYFGAGNVSSGMAMGIGSVGRKEAEAWVAKLEDFSAVCDGIEANFSKKLGIGEGLLPKKNALTGLAKRIDKFTNGKNLDSPTAYVQGLKSLFQHAQLLDEHTQAVLTLSPAYVAFPADVRVASEHRLRRFSEFFSTVVLSFVIRDLSQLLDKYVKKCEKWLEE
;
A
#
# COMPACT_ATOMS: atom_id res chain seq x y z
N MET A 1 3.17 -10.27 -3.06
CA MET A 1 1.70 -10.34 -3.30
C MET A 1 1.17 -9.07 -3.96
N MET A 2 1.49 -7.88 -3.43
CA MET A 2 0.98 -6.58 -3.94
C MET A 2 1.33 -6.33 -5.41
N ASN A 3 2.57 -6.63 -5.83
CA ASN A 3 2.98 -6.54 -7.24
C ASN A 3 2.12 -7.44 -8.16
N LEU A 4 1.86 -8.70 -7.76
CA LEU A 4 1.01 -9.60 -8.56
C LEU A 4 -0.42 -9.05 -8.68
N LEU A 5 -0.99 -8.54 -7.59
CA LEU A 5 -2.32 -7.89 -7.61
C LEU A 5 -2.33 -6.67 -8.54
N GLN A 6 -1.32 -5.82 -8.48
CA GLN A 6 -1.18 -4.68 -9.38
C GLN A 6 -1.18 -5.12 -10.85
N ILE A 7 -0.42 -6.17 -11.20
CA ILE A 7 -0.37 -6.72 -12.56
C ILE A 7 -1.76 -7.16 -13.02
N THR A 8 -2.56 -7.81 -12.16
CA THR A 8 -3.94 -8.21 -12.53
C THR A 8 -4.84 -7.03 -12.87
N MET A 9 -4.53 -5.84 -12.35
CA MET A 9 -5.29 -4.62 -12.60
C MET A 9 -4.76 -3.81 -13.77
N THR A 10 -3.47 -3.91 -14.12
CA THR A 10 -2.83 -3.06 -15.14
C THR A 10 -2.65 -3.77 -16.48
N SER A 11 -2.46 -5.09 -16.48
CA SER A 11 -2.33 -5.88 -17.70
C SER A 11 -3.67 -6.00 -18.42
N ALA A 12 -3.68 -5.80 -19.74
CA ALA A 12 -4.89 -5.90 -20.56
C ALA A 12 -5.54 -7.29 -20.52
N THR A 13 -4.73 -8.35 -20.34
CA THR A 13 -5.23 -9.73 -20.23
C THR A 13 -5.51 -10.15 -18.78
N GLY A 14 -5.14 -9.33 -17.79
CA GLY A 14 -5.08 -9.72 -16.39
C GLY A 14 -3.75 -10.37 -15.98
N GLY A 15 -3.75 -11.14 -14.89
CA GLY A 15 -2.52 -11.75 -14.37
C GLY A 15 -2.75 -12.87 -13.36
N TYR A 16 -1.68 -13.62 -13.08
CA TYR A 16 -1.72 -14.74 -12.13
C TYR A 16 -1.37 -14.29 -10.71
N LEU A 17 -2.25 -14.60 -9.75
CA LEU A 17 -1.97 -14.42 -8.32
C LEU A 17 -1.28 -15.63 -7.70
N THR A 18 -1.56 -16.81 -8.24
CA THR A 18 -0.89 -18.07 -7.89
C THR A 18 -0.60 -18.82 -9.18
N PRO A 19 0.26 -19.87 -9.16
CA PRO A 19 0.51 -20.69 -10.36
C PRO A 19 -0.75 -21.32 -10.98
N ARG A 20 -1.88 -21.32 -10.25
CA ARG A 20 -3.14 -21.95 -10.67
C ARG A 20 -4.33 -20.98 -10.71
N LEU A 21 -4.14 -19.70 -10.37
CA LEU A 21 -5.22 -18.71 -10.31
C LEU A 21 -4.89 -17.51 -11.19
N HIS A 22 -5.51 -17.47 -12.37
CA HIS A 22 -5.53 -16.31 -13.25
C HIS A 22 -6.72 -15.41 -12.92
N ILE A 23 -6.47 -14.10 -12.83
CA ILE A 23 -7.49 -13.07 -12.65
C ILE A 23 -7.56 -12.25 -13.93
N PRO A 24 -8.62 -12.38 -14.74
CA PRO A 24 -8.86 -11.52 -15.90
C PRO A 24 -8.98 -10.05 -15.50
N PHE A 25 -8.51 -9.15 -16.35
CA PHE A 25 -8.63 -7.70 -16.11
C PHE A 25 -10.09 -7.26 -15.94
N GLU A 26 -10.99 -7.92 -16.66
CA GLU A 26 -12.43 -7.68 -16.63
C GLU A 26 -12.99 -7.81 -15.21
N VAL A 27 -12.45 -8.68 -14.37
CA VAL A 27 -12.91 -8.83 -12.97
C VAL A 27 -12.86 -7.49 -12.22
N TRP A 28 -11.87 -6.64 -12.53
CA TRP A 28 -11.72 -5.32 -11.92
C TRP A 28 -12.52 -4.23 -12.64
N SER A 29 -12.84 -4.40 -13.93
CA SER A 29 -13.53 -3.38 -14.73
C SER A 29 -15.05 -3.61 -14.86
N GLN A 30 -15.51 -4.84 -14.66
CA GLN A 30 -16.92 -5.22 -14.70
C GLN A 30 -17.61 -4.67 -13.45
N GLY A 31 -18.21 -3.48 -13.58
CA GLY A 31 -19.13 -2.95 -12.59
C GLY A 31 -20.30 -3.91 -12.33
N GLY A 32 -20.83 -3.92 -11.09
CA GLY A 32 -22.03 -4.68 -10.73
C GLY A 32 -21.91 -5.54 -9.47
N ALA A 33 -20.70 -5.74 -8.93
CA ALA A 33 -20.55 -6.26 -7.57
C ALA A 33 -20.91 -5.17 -6.56
N LYS A 34 -21.82 -5.47 -5.63
CA LYS A 34 -22.13 -4.59 -4.50
C LYS A 34 -21.03 -4.76 -3.44
N LEU A 35 -19.92 -4.06 -3.63
CA LEU A 35 -18.84 -4.02 -2.66
C LEU A 35 -19.29 -3.22 -1.43
N ASN A 36 -18.98 -3.72 -0.23
CA ASN A 36 -19.33 -3.04 1.01
C ASN A 36 -18.30 -1.95 1.34
N ASN A 37 -18.77 -0.83 1.90
CA ASN A 37 -17.94 0.27 2.43
C ASN A 37 -16.91 0.83 1.44
N VAL A 38 -17.25 0.92 0.15
CA VAL A 38 -16.34 1.39 -0.92
C VAL A 38 -15.80 2.78 -0.62
N SER A 39 -16.66 3.74 -0.25
CA SER A 39 -16.24 5.09 0.12
C SER A 39 -15.17 5.12 1.22
N GLU A 40 -15.26 4.22 2.21
CA GLU A 40 -14.30 4.13 3.31
C GLU A 40 -12.97 3.51 2.82
N LYS A 41 -13.04 2.45 2.03
CA LYS A 41 -11.86 1.81 1.44
C LYS A 41 -11.11 2.75 0.51
N VAL A 42 -11.81 3.49 -0.34
CA VAL A 42 -11.23 4.51 -1.22
C VAL A 42 -10.50 5.56 -0.40
N ARG A 43 -11.06 6.00 0.73
CA ARG A 43 -10.38 6.93 1.66
C ARG A 43 -9.12 6.32 2.26
N VAL A 44 -9.17 5.10 2.78
CA VAL A 44 -7.99 4.41 3.33
C VAL A 44 -6.89 4.27 2.28
N VAL A 45 -7.26 3.82 1.07
CA VAL A 45 -6.35 3.67 -0.06
C VAL A 45 -5.72 5.01 -0.44
N ALA A 46 -6.50 6.09 -0.51
CA ALA A 46 -5.97 7.42 -0.83
C ALA A 46 -4.98 7.96 0.23
N ILE A 47 -5.30 7.77 1.52
CA ILE A 47 -4.42 8.17 2.62
C ILE A 47 -3.09 7.41 2.55
N LEU A 48 -3.15 6.08 2.37
CA LEU A 48 -1.96 5.25 2.26
C LEU A 48 -1.13 5.58 1.03
N SER A 49 -1.77 5.79 -0.13
CA SER A 49 -1.07 6.18 -1.35
C SER A 49 -0.33 7.50 -1.19
N SER A 50 -0.96 8.52 -0.58
CA SER A 50 -0.32 9.80 -0.32
C SER A 50 0.83 9.70 0.68
N ALA A 51 0.69 8.87 1.72
CA ALA A 51 1.75 8.66 2.70
C ALA A 51 2.94 7.90 2.11
N LEU A 52 2.69 6.94 1.22
CA LEU A 52 3.73 6.22 0.49
C LEU A 52 4.42 7.07 -0.57
N GLU A 53 3.70 7.93 -1.28
CA GLU A 53 4.27 8.88 -2.24
C GLU A 53 5.24 9.87 -1.55
N ASP A 54 4.87 10.34 -0.36
CA ASP A 54 5.77 11.15 0.45
C ASP A 54 7.00 10.34 0.91
N LEU A 55 6.80 9.09 1.38
CA LEU A 55 7.90 8.22 1.77
C LEU A 55 8.85 7.95 0.59
N GLN A 56 8.32 7.78 -0.62
CA GLN A 56 9.08 7.61 -1.86
C GLN A 56 9.92 8.85 -2.18
N SER A 57 9.32 10.03 -2.07
CA SER A 57 10.02 11.29 -2.30
C SER A 57 11.19 11.49 -1.33
N ASN A 58 10.98 11.17 -0.04
CA ASN A 58 12.04 11.24 0.97
C ASN A 58 13.10 10.14 0.76
N SER A 59 12.70 8.95 0.32
CA SER A 59 13.65 7.88 -0.03
C SER A 59 14.60 8.32 -1.15
N ALA A 60 14.07 8.92 -2.21
CA ALA A 60 14.89 9.43 -3.31
C ALA A 60 15.86 10.54 -2.86
N GLU A 61 15.50 11.34 -1.85
CA GLU A 61 16.37 12.37 -1.26
C GLU A 61 17.53 11.75 -0.47
N TYR A 62 17.29 10.69 0.32
CA TYR A 62 18.31 10.09 1.18
C TYR A 62 19.18 9.03 0.48
N PHE A 63 18.62 8.30 -0.48
CA PHE A 63 19.28 7.18 -1.16
C PHE A 63 19.70 7.51 -2.61
N GLY A 64 19.27 8.67 -3.13
CA GLY A 64 19.53 9.11 -4.51
C GLY A 64 18.48 8.66 -5.52
N ALA A 65 18.56 9.18 -6.75
CA ALA A 65 17.57 8.95 -7.82
C ALA A 65 17.59 7.54 -8.44
N GLY A 66 18.14 6.54 -7.75
CA GLY A 66 18.22 5.14 -8.19
C GLY A 66 17.51 4.20 -7.23
N ASN A 67 17.37 2.93 -7.63
CA ASN A 67 16.91 1.88 -6.72
C ASN A 67 17.87 1.82 -5.51
N VAL A 68 17.30 1.78 -4.30
CA VAL A 68 17.97 1.67 -2.99
C VAL A 68 18.97 0.50 -2.90
N SER A 69 18.82 -0.48 -3.81
CA SER A 69 19.68 -1.65 -3.95
C SER A 69 20.92 -1.38 -4.80
N SER A 70 20.85 -0.47 -5.77
CA SER A 70 21.91 -0.26 -6.77
C SER A 70 23.08 0.57 -6.26
N GLY A 71 22.95 1.23 -5.10
CA GLY A 71 24.06 1.92 -4.43
C GLY A 71 24.78 2.97 -5.30
N MET A 72 24.18 3.39 -6.41
CA MET A 72 24.71 4.44 -7.27
C MET A 72 24.30 5.79 -6.69
N ALA A 73 24.81 6.10 -5.50
CA ALA A 73 24.88 7.46 -5.00
C ALA A 73 25.90 8.21 -5.87
N MET A 74 25.48 8.57 -7.09
CA MET A 74 26.25 9.41 -8.01
C MET A 74 26.29 10.82 -7.43
N GLY A 75 27.26 11.07 -6.54
CA GLY A 75 27.69 12.40 -6.15
C GLY A 75 26.74 13.16 -5.21
N ILE A 76 27.17 13.24 -3.95
CA ILE A 76 26.94 14.27 -2.90
C ILE A 76 26.56 13.55 -1.60
N GLY A 77 27.57 13.35 -0.74
CA GLY A 77 27.40 12.83 0.61
C GLY A 77 27.34 11.31 0.70
N SER A 78 28.29 10.73 1.44
CA SER A 78 28.10 9.41 2.04
C SER A 78 26.77 9.44 2.78
N VAL A 79 25.86 8.47 2.59
CA VAL A 79 24.65 8.44 3.41
C VAL A 79 25.09 8.33 4.87
N GLY A 80 24.93 9.42 5.60
CA GLY A 80 25.49 9.58 6.93
C GLY A 80 24.49 9.19 8.00
N ARG A 81 24.93 9.29 9.25
CA ARG A 81 24.06 9.05 10.42
C ARG A 81 22.83 9.95 10.40
N LYS A 82 22.97 11.21 9.94
CA LYS A 82 21.89 12.19 9.92
C LYS A 82 20.80 11.81 8.91
N GLU A 83 21.19 11.39 7.71
CA GLU A 83 20.28 10.92 6.65
C GLU A 83 19.59 9.61 7.08
N ALA A 84 20.35 8.71 7.72
CA ALA A 84 19.82 7.46 8.24
C ALA A 84 18.79 7.68 9.38
N GLU A 85 19.08 8.59 10.31
CA GLU A 85 18.14 8.99 11.38
C GLU A 85 16.89 9.68 10.80
N ALA A 86 17.05 10.54 9.78
CA ALA A 86 15.93 11.18 9.09
C ALA A 86 15.05 10.16 8.35
N TRP A 87 15.65 9.15 7.71
CA TRP A 87 14.91 8.05 7.09
C TRP A 87 14.07 7.27 8.11
N VAL A 88 14.64 6.92 9.27
CA VAL A 88 13.89 6.25 10.34
C VAL A 88 12.74 7.12 10.86
N ALA A 89 12.95 8.43 10.99
CA ALA A 89 11.88 9.36 11.36
C ALA A 89 10.74 9.36 10.34
N LYS A 90 11.03 9.23 9.04
CA LYS A 90 10.00 9.10 8.00
C LYS A 90 9.27 7.77 8.04
N LEU A 91 9.96 6.68 8.36
CA LEU A 91 9.31 5.41 8.63
C LEU A 91 8.39 5.49 9.86
N GLU A 92 8.78 6.23 10.90
CA GLU A 92 7.90 6.52 12.05
C GLU A 92 6.66 7.31 11.67
N ASP A 93 6.82 8.37 10.87
CA ASP A 93 5.68 9.16 10.35
C ASP A 93 4.69 8.24 9.61
N PHE A 94 5.18 7.33 8.77
CA PHE A 94 4.35 6.34 8.07
C PHE A 94 3.71 5.32 9.03
N SER A 95 4.44 4.86 10.05
CA SER A 95 3.88 3.97 11.08
C SER A 95 2.71 4.61 11.81
N ALA A 96 2.81 5.91 12.14
CA ALA A 96 1.72 6.65 12.77
C ALA A 96 0.48 6.74 11.86
N VAL A 97 0.66 6.80 10.53
CA VAL A 97 -0.45 6.74 9.56
C VAL A 97 -1.12 5.36 9.60
N CYS A 98 -0.34 4.27 9.58
CA CYS A 98 -0.84 2.90 9.70
C CYS A 98 -1.64 2.70 11.00
N ASP A 99 -1.07 3.08 12.14
CA ASP A 99 -1.73 2.98 13.45
C ASP A 99 -3.03 3.81 13.50
N GLY A 100 -3.02 5.00 12.87
CA GLY A 100 -4.21 5.83 12.72
C GLY A 100 -5.30 5.17 11.88
N ILE A 101 -4.92 4.43 10.83
CA ILE A 101 -5.87 3.67 10.01
C ILE A 101 -6.45 2.51 10.82
N GLU A 102 -5.62 1.74 11.51
CA GLU A 102 -6.11 0.66 12.37
C GLU A 102 -7.06 1.19 13.45
N ALA A 103 -6.70 2.28 14.15
CA ALA A 103 -7.55 2.83 15.20
C ALA A 103 -8.93 3.31 14.69
N ASN A 104 -9.00 3.89 13.49
CA ASN A 104 -10.22 4.53 12.99
C ASN A 104 -11.05 3.65 12.04
N PHE A 105 -10.43 2.66 11.40
CA PHE A 105 -11.04 1.91 10.29
C PHE A 105 -11.11 0.40 10.52
N SER A 106 -10.46 -0.18 11.55
CA SER A 106 -10.52 -1.63 11.82
C SER A 106 -11.93 -2.19 11.88
N LYS A 107 -12.84 -1.51 12.59
CA LYS A 107 -14.25 -1.93 12.69
C LYS A 107 -15.01 -1.77 11.36
N LYS A 108 -14.71 -0.71 10.59
CA LYS A 108 -15.42 -0.35 9.35
C LYS A 108 -14.95 -1.14 8.13
N LEU A 109 -13.73 -1.65 8.16
CA LEU A 109 -13.21 -2.54 7.12
C LEU A 109 -13.68 -4.00 7.32
N GLY A 110 -14.32 -4.29 8.47
CA GLY A 110 -14.83 -5.62 8.81
C GLY A 110 -13.74 -6.56 9.33
N ILE A 111 -12.78 -6.02 10.08
CA ILE A 111 -11.59 -6.70 10.62
C ILE A 111 -11.74 -6.98 12.15
N GLY A 112 -12.89 -6.68 12.80
CA GLY A 112 -13.06 -6.58 14.28
C GLY A 112 -12.39 -7.66 15.15
N GLU A 113 -12.03 -7.45 16.43
CA GLU A 113 -12.55 -6.58 17.50
C GLU A 113 -11.80 -5.25 17.70
N GLY A 114 -12.48 -4.29 18.33
CA GLY A 114 -11.96 -2.93 18.50
C GLY A 114 -11.02 -2.77 19.68
N LEU A 115 -9.81 -2.31 19.40
CA LEU A 115 -8.95 -1.65 20.39
C LEU A 115 -9.24 -0.15 20.43
N LEU A 116 -9.26 0.40 21.65
CA LEU A 116 -9.68 1.76 21.97
C LEU A 116 -8.85 2.81 21.21
N PRO A 117 -9.48 3.88 20.69
CA PRO A 117 -8.77 4.95 19.98
C PRO A 117 -7.84 5.72 20.94
N LYS A 118 -6.52 5.68 20.69
CA LYS A 118 -5.57 6.61 21.31
C LYS A 118 -5.76 8.01 20.70
N LYS A 119 -6.26 8.94 21.52
CA LYS A 119 -6.71 10.30 21.15
C LYS A 119 -5.64 11.26 20.59
N ASN A 120 -4.38 10.87 20.48
CA ASN A 120 -3.28 11.83 20.21
C ASN A 120 -2.74 11.82 18.77
N ALA A 121 -3.19 10.91 17.89
CA ALA A 121 -2.67 10.80 16.51
C ALA A 121 -3.45 11.63 15.45
N LEU A 122 -4.42 12.45 15.86
CA LEU A 122 -5.48 12.93 14.95
C LEU A 122 -5.24 14.30 14.27
N THR A 123 -4.23 15.09 14.59
CA THR A 123 -4.10 16.44 14.01
C THR A 123 -3.48 16.47 12.62
N GLY A 124 -2.59 15.53 12.28
CA GLY A 124 -1.97 15.43 10.95
C GLY A 124 -2.82 14.67 9.92
N LEU A 125 -3.45 13.57 10.36
CA LEU A 125 -4.31 12.75 9.52
C LEU A 125 -5.61 13.46 9.14
N ALA A 126 -6.24 14.22 10.06
CA ALA A 126 -7.49 14.93 9.77
C ALA A 126 -7.35 15.92 8.60
N LYS A 127 -6.24 16.69 8.54
CA LYS A 127 -5.98 17.63 7.43
C LYS A 127 -5.73 16.94 6.10
N ARG A 128 -5.04 15.78 6.09
CA ARG A 128 -4.88 14.97 4.88
C ARG A 128 -6.20 14.36 4.43
N ILE A 129 -7.00 13.87 5.38
CA ILE A 129 -8.34 13.33 5.12
C ILE A 129 -9.23 14.41 4.48
N ASP A 130 -9.26 15.62 5.03
CA ASP A 130 -10.07 16.72 4.49
C ASP A 130 -9.65 17.15 3.07
N LYS A 131 -8.37 17.01 2.71
CA LYS A 131 -7.89 17.27 1.34
C LYS A 131 -8.40 16.22 0.34
N PHE A 132 -8.59 14.98 0.76
CA PHE A 132 -9.01 13.86 -0.09
C PHE A 132 -10.52 13.59 -0.08
N THR A 133 -11.26 14.06 0.93
CA THR A 133 -12.72 13.89 1.05
C THR A 133 -13.54 14.82 0.15
N ASN A 134 -12.92 15.85 -0.45
CA ASN A 134 -13.63 16.85 -1.26
C ASN A 134 -13.90 16.42 -2.72
N GLY A 135 -13.55 15.18 -3.10
CA GLY A 135 -13.80 14.63 -4.43
C GLY A 135 -15.20 14.07 -4.59
N LYS A 136 -16.03 14.66 -5.46
CA LYS A 136 -17.43 14.26 -5.74
C LYS A 136 -17.63 12.86 -6.38
N ASN A 137 -16.61 11.99 -6.41
CA ASN A 137 -16.63 10.68 -7.11
C ASN A 137 -16.07 9.51 -6.27
N LEU A 138 -16.11 9.60 -4.93
CA LEU A 138 -15.57 8.56 -4.02
C LEU A 138 -16.31 7.20 -4.07
N ASP A 139 -17.49 7.14 -4.70
CA ASP A 139 -18.32 5.92 -4.78
C ASP A 139 -18.21 5.17 -6.11
N SER A 140 -17.32 5.59 -7.02
CA SER A 140 -17.13 4.86 -8.28
C SER A 140 -16.23 3.63 -8.09
N PRO A 141 -16.65 2.42 -8.51
CA PRO A 141 -15.78 1.24 -8.56
C PRO A 141 -14.48 1.49 -9.33
N THR A 142 -14.53 2.35 -10.35
CA THR A 142 -13.36 2.79 -11.12
C THR A 142 -12.38 3.56 -10.24
N ALA A 143 -12.85 4.48 -9.39
CA ALA A 143 -12.00 5.24 -8.48
C ALA A 143 -11.32 4.32 -7.46
N TYR A 144 -12.02 3.30 -6.97
CA TYR A 144 -11.46 2.29 -6.08
C TYR A 144 -10.32 1.49 -6.74
N VAL A 145 -10.55 0.96 -7.94
CA VAL A 145 -9.54 0.18 -8.67
C VAL A 145 -8.34 1.05 -9.06
N GLN A 146 -8.56 2.30 -9.49
CA GLN A 146 -7.47 3.23 -9.77
C GLN A 146 -6.67 3.59 -8.51
N GLY A 147 -7.35 3.77 -7.37
CA GLY A 147 -6.70 3.95 -6.08
C GLY A 147 -5.81 2.76 -5.72
N LEU A 148 -6.32 1.52 -5.86
CA LEU A 148 -5.55 0.30 -5.56
C LEU A 148 -4.33 0.15 -6.47
N LYS A 149 -4.45 0.48 -7.76
CA LYS A 149 -3.31 0.49 -8.70
C LYS A 149 -2.20 1.40 -8.21
N SER A 150 -2.55 2.65 -7.88
CA SER A 150 -1.59 3.64 -7.38
C SER A 150 -1.00 3.21 -6.04
N LEU A 151 -1.82 2.68 -5.12
CA LEU A 151 -1.36 2.19 -3.82
C LEU A 151 -0.31 1.09 -3.98
N PHE A 152 -0.60 0.06 -4.77
CA PHE A 152 0.33 -1.06 -4.96
C PHE A 152 1.58 -0.67 -5.75
N GLN A 153 1.48 0.32 -6.64
CA GLN A 153 2.65 0.90 -7.30
C GLN A 153 3.58 1.56 -6.28
N HIS A 154 3.08 2.44 -5.41
CA HIS A 154 3.92 3.10 -4.40
C HIS A 154 4.40 2.12 -3.32
N ALA A 155 3.62 1.07 -3.02
CA ALA A 155 4.00 0.06 -2.03
C ALA A 155 5.21 -0.77 -2.46
N GLN A 156 5.58 -0.80 -3.76
CA GLN A 156 6.80 -1.46 -4.23
C GLN A 156 8.05 -0.92 -3.55
N LEU A 157 8.06 0.36 -3.17
CA LEU A 157 9.14 0.98 -2.39
C LEU A 157 9.44 0.20 -1.10
N LEU A 158 8.40 -0.28 -0.41
CA LEU A 158 8.59 -1.02 0.85
C LEU A 158 9.28 -2.36 0.60
N ASP A 159 8.92 -3.04 -0.49
CA ASP A 159 9.56 -4.30 -0.90
C ASP A 159 11.04 -4.06 -1.28
N GLU A 160 11.33 -2.98 -2.01
CA GLU A 160 12.69 -2.57 -2.37
C GLU A 160 13.57 -2.31 -1.13
N HIS A 161 13.09 -1.50 -0.18
CA HIS A 161 13.84 -1.26 1.05
C HIS A 161 13.96 -2.50 1.92
N THR A 162 12.93 -3.36 1.97
CA THR A 162 12.99 -4.62 2.72
C THR A 162 14.09 -5.51 2.16
N GLN A 163 14.16 -5.66 0.83
CA GLN A 163 15.24 -6.42 0.19
C GLN A 163 16.60 -5.76 0.41
N ALA A 164 16.70 -4.44 0.30
CA ALA A 164 17.95 -3.72 0.49
C ALA A 164 18.49 -3.82 1.92
N VAL A 165 17.62 -3.85 2.94
CA VAL A 165 18.02 -4.12 4.33
C VAL A 165 18.51 -5.56 4.50
N LEU A 166 17.74 -6.53 4.01
CA LEU A 166 18.04 -7.96 4.19
C LEU A 166 19.31 -8.39 3.45
N THR A 167 19.54 -7.87 2.25
CA THR A 167 20.72 -8.14 1.43
C THR A 167 21.92 -7.28 1.80
N LEU A 168 21.73 -6.37 2.77
CA LEU A 168 22.75 -5.41 3.20
C LEU A 168 23.31 -4.62 2.00
N SER A 169 22.43 -3.94 1.26
CA SER A 169 22.82 -3.14 0.11
C SER A 169 23.87 -2.08 0.51
N PRO A 170 24.73 -1.62 -0.41
CA PRO A 170 25.74 -0.62 -0.10
C PRO A 170 25.21 0.63 0.62
N ALA A 171 23.98 1.03 0.31
CA ALA A 171 23.32 2.17 0.96
C ALA A 171 22.97 1.87 2.43
N TYR A 172 22.46 0.68 2.73
CA TYR A 172 22.17 0.28 4.11
C TYR A 172 23.43 -0.13 4.88
N VAL A 173 24.50 -0.60 4.25
CA VAL A 173 25.80 -0.88 4.91
C VAL A 173 26.35 0.38 5.59
N ALA A 174 26.18 1.55 4.96
CA ALA A 174 26.64 2.81 5.51
C ALA A 174 25.90 3.24 6.80
N PHE A 175 24.75 2.64 7.10
CA PHE A 175 23.93 3.04 8.23
C PHE A 175 24.46 2.45 9.55
N PRO A 176 24.35 3.19 10.66
CA PRO A 176 24.57 2.64 11.99
C PRO A 176 23.74 1.37 12.24
N ALA A 177 24.28 0.42 13.00
CA ALA A 177 23.64 -0.88 13.22
C ALA A 177 22.28 -0.75 13.90
N ASP A 178 22.13 0.17 14.85
CA ASP A 178 20.89 0.50 15.52
C ASP A 178 19.82 1.04 14.55
N VAL A 179 20.23 1.89 13.60
CA VAL A 179 19.35 2.44 12.57
C VAL A 179 18.88 1.35 11.59
N ARG A 180 19.76 0.42 11.20
CA ARG A 180 19.37 -0.71 10.33
C ARG A 180 18.32 -1.60 10.99
N VAL A 181 18.54 -1.98 12.25
CA VAL A 181 17.58 -2.81 13.01
C VAL A 181 16.25 -2.07 13.19
N ALA A 182 16.32 -0.76 13.45
CA ALA A 182 15.14 0.10 13.51
C ALA A 182 14.36 0.12 12.19
N SER A 183 15.03 0.27 11.04
CA SER A 183 14.40 0.21 9.72
C SER A 183 13.78 -1.16 9.44
N GLU A 184 14.51 -2.25 9.72
CA GLU A 184 14.04 -3.62 9.51
C GLU A 184 12.75 -3.91 10.28
N HIS A 185 12.73 -3.58 11.57
CA HIS A 185 11.57 -3.79 12.43
C HIS A 185 10.32 -3.06 11.90
N ARG A 186 10.49 -1.82 11.42
CA ARG A 186 9.39 -1.01 10.87
C ARG A 186 8.90 -1.56 9.53
N LEU A 187 9.81 -1.92 8.63
CA LEU A 187 9.45 -2.52 7.34
C LEU A 187 8.68 -3.84 7.53
N ARG A 188 9.08 -4.67 8.50
CA ARG A 188 8.34 -5.87 8.89
C ARG A 188 6.94 -5.53 9.41
N ARG A 189 6.80 -4.54 10.31
CA ARG A 189 5.50 -4.07 10.80
C ARG A 189 4.59 -3.60 9.66
N PHE A 190 5.13 -2.90 8.66
CA PHE A 190 4.34 -2.49 7.50
C PHE A 190 3.89 -3.68 6.68
N SER A 191 4.75 -4.67 6.46
CA SER A 191 4.35 -5.92 5.78
C SER A 191 3.17 -6.60 6.49
N GLU A 192 3.23 -6.68 7.83
CA GLU A 192 2.15 -7.21 8.65
C GLU A 192 0.86 -6.39 8.50
N PHE A 193 0.94 -5.05 8.61
CA PHE A 193 -0.20 -4.15 8.40
C PHE A 193 -0.84 -4.30 7.01
N PHE A 194 -0.03 -4.35 5.95
CA PHE A 194 -0.56 -4.54 4.59
C PHE A 194 -1.24 -5.90 4.46
N SER A 195 -0.71 -6.94 5.09
CA SER A 195 -1.31 -8.27 5.09
C SER A 195 -2.63 -8.31 5.86
N THR A 196 -2.69 -7.75 7.06
CA THR A 196 -3.85 -7.85 7.95
C THR A 196 -4.96 -6.87 7.60
N VAL A 197 -4.62 -5.67 7.11
CA VAL A 197 -5.58 -4.61 6.82
C VAL A 197 -5.89 -4.53 5.34
N VAL A 198 -4.88 -4.21 4.51
CA VAL A 198 -5.09 -3.88 3.10
C VAL A 198 -5.48 -5.12 2.29
N LEU A 199 -4.64 -6.16 2.32
CA LEU A 199 -4.87 -7.38 1.56
C LEU A 199 -6.12 -8.12 2.01
N SER A 200 -6.47 -8.08 3.31
CA SER A 200 -7.71 -8.68 3.82
C SER A 200 -8.97 -8.17 3.12
N PHE A 201 -9.14 -6.85 2.97
CA PHE A 201 -10.32 -6.33 2.28
C PHE A 201 -10.20 -6.44 0.76
N VAL A 202 -9.00 -6.31 0.19
CA VAL A 202 -8.80 -6.43 -1.27
C VAL A 202 -9.09 -7.84 -1.76
N ILE A 203 -8.61 -8.87 -1.06
CA ILE A 203 -8.88 -10.27 -1.42
C ILE A 203 -10.36 -10.61 -1.24
N ARG A 204 -11.02 -10.10 -0.19
CA ARG A 204 -12.47 -10.27 -0.02
C ARG A 204 -13.24 -9.64 -1.18
N ASP A 205 -12.88 -8.43 -1.58
CA ASP A 205 -13.53 -7.74 -2.70
C ASP A 205 -13.26 -8.44 -4.02
N LEU A 206 -12.04 -8.93 -4.24
CA LEU A 206 -11.68 -9.73 -5.40
C LEU A 206 -12.53 -11.01 -5.49
N SER A 207 -12.73 -11.72 -4.37
CA SER A 207 -13.61 -12.88 -4.33
C SER A 207 -15.04 -12.53 -4.77
N GLN A 208 -15.58 -11.42 -4.29
CA GLN A 208 -16.92 -10.96 -4.67
C GLN A 208 -17.01 -10.56 -6.16
N LEU A 209 -15.96 -9.95 -6.69
CA LEU A 209 -15.88 -9.59 -8.11
C LEU A 209 -15.77 -10.84 -8.98
N LEU A 210 -14.96 -11.83 -8.58
CA LEU A 210 -14.83 -13.12 -9.27
C LEU A 210 -16.14 -13.89 -9.29
N ASP A 211 -16.85 -14.00 -8.17
CA ASP A 211 -18.16 -14.67 -8.10
C ASP A 211 -19.18 -14.04 -9.05
N LYS A 212 -19.14 -12.70 -9.18
CA LYS A 212 -20.00 -11.96 -10.10
C LYS A 212 -19.60 -12.17 -11.55
N TYR A 213 -18.31 -12.21 -11.83
CA TYR A 213 -17.76 -12.46 -13.15
C TYR A 213 -18.13 -13.86 -13.65
N VAL A 214 -17.92 -14.90 -12.83
CA VAL A 214 -18.26 -16.29 -13.17
C VAL A 214 -19.75 -16.44 -13.50
N LYS A 215 -20.64 -15.92 -12.64
CA LYS A 215 -22.10 -15.95 -12.87
C LYS A 215 -22.53 -15.24 -14.15
N LYS A 216 -21.76 -14.25 -14.60
CA LYS A 216 -22.04 -13.54 -15.85
C LYS A 216 -21.56 -14.34 -17.05
N CYS A 217 -20.40 -14.99 -16.94
CA CYS A 217 -19.91 -15.92 -17.95
C CYS A 217 -20.87 -17.11 -18.16
N GLU A 218 -21.45 -17.66 -17.08
CA GLU A 218 -22.47 -18.72 -17.18
C GLU A 218 -23.67 -18.26 -18.03
N LYS A 219 -24.19 -17.05 -17.78
CA LYS A 219 -25.29 -16.49 -18.58
C LYS A 219 -24.94 -16.30 -20.05
N TRP A 220 -23.72 -15.85 -20.34
CA TRP A 220 -23.25 -15.71 -21.73
C TRP A 220 -23.07 -17.04 -22.46
N LEU A 221 -22.96 -18.15 -21.73
CA LEU A 221 -22.90 -19.50 -22.32
C LEU A 221 -24.30 -20.10 -22.53
N GLU A 222 -25.31 -19.61 -21.81
CA GLU A 222 -26.71 -20.03 -21.94
C GLU A 222 -27.46 -19.29 -23.07
N GLU A 223 -26.92 -18.17 -23.55
CA GLU A 223 -27.40 -17.37 -24.70
C GLU A 223 -26.79 -17.85 -26.03
#